data_AF-A0A5J5H796-F1
#
_entry.id   AF-A0A5J5H796-F1
#
_cell.length_a   1.000
_cell.length_b   1.000
_cell.length_c   1.000
_cell.angle_alpha   90.00
_cell.angle_beta   90.00
_cell.angle_gamma   90.00
#
_symmetry.space_group_name_H-M   'P 1'
#
loop_
_entity.id
_entity.type
_entity.pdbx_description
1 polymer ?
#
loop_
_entity_poly.entity_id
_entity_poly.type
_entity_poly.pdbx_seq_one_letter_code
_entity_poly.pdbx_strand_id
1 'polypeptide(L)' 'MLGILGGLLAAWLLTLLGVHSFIITGLSELFHLNLTIAGYYVLFGLLGFILELMSSKKKIRFKRKRRK' A
#
# COMPACT_ATOMS: atom_id res chain seq x y z
N MET A 1 -4.08 6.91 -10.18
CA MET A 1 -4.09 5.70 -11.04
C MET A 1 -2.73 5.02 -11.03
N LEU A 2 -1.63 5.76 -11.21
CA LEU A 2 -0.27 5.18 -11.18
C LEU A 2 0.14 4.65 -9.80
N GLY A 3 -0.36 5.22 -8.71
CA GLY A 3 -0.04 4.76 -7.35
C GLY A 3 -0.87 3.56 -6.89
N ILE A 4 -2.11 3.41 -7.36
CA ILE A 4 -2.87 2.15 -7.21
C ILE A 4 -2.11 1.01 -7.91
N LEU A 5 -1.69 1.22 -9.17
CA LEU A 5 -0.87 0.24 -9.90
C LEU A 5 0.45 -0.03 -9.17
N GLY A 6 1.13 1.00 -8.67
CA GLY A 6 2.38 0.86 -7.92
C GLY A 6 2.22 0.08 -6.62
N GLY A 7 1.13 0.32 -5.87
CA GLY A 7 0.81 -0.43 -4.66
C GLY A 7 0.48 -1.90 -4.96
N LEU A 8 -0.25 -2.16 -6.06
CA LEU A 8 -0.56 -3.52 -6.48
C LEU A 8 0.68 -4.26 -6.99
N LEU A 9 1.59 -3.58 -7.69
CA LEU A 9 2.87 -4.14 -8.14
C LEU A 9 3.76 -4.49 -6.96
N ALA A 10 3.82 -3.63 -5.94
CA ALA A 10 4.56 -3.88 -4.71
C ALA A 10 3.96 -5.08 -3.94
N ALA A 11 2.64 -5.15 -3.84
CA ALA A 11 1.93 -6.29 -3.24
C ALA A 11 2.29 -7.60 -3.96
N TRP A 12 2.27 -7.56 -5.29
CA TRP A 12 2.59 -8.70 -6.14
C TRP A 12 4.06 -9.15 -6.00
N LEU A 13 4.99 -8.19 -5.91
CA LEU A 13 6.41 -8.48 -5.64
C LEU A 13 6.62 -9.16 -4.28
N LEU A 14 5.91 -8.69 -3.24
CA LEU A 14 5.94 -9.32 -1.91
C LEU A 14 5.34 -10.73 -1.92
N THR A 15 4.30 -10.96 -2.72
CA THR A 15 3.72 -12.30 -2.91
C THR A 15 4.74 -13.24 -3.55
N LEU A 16 5.50 -12.77 -4.55
CA LEU A 16 6.54 -13.53 -5.25
C LEU A 16 7.69 -14.00 -4.35
N LEU A 17 7.99 -13.25 -3.29
CA LEU A 17 9.01 -13.61 -2.30
C LEU A 17 8.51 -14.63 -1.25
N GLY A 18 7.25 -15.08 -1.33
CA GLY A 18 6.67 -16.02 -0.36
C GLY A 18 6.37 -15.39 1.01
N VAL A 19 6.60 -14.09 1.17
CA VAL A 19 6.41 -13.36 2.44
C VAL A 19 4.93 -13.08 2.72
N HIS A 20 4.04 -13.27 1.73
CA HIS A 20 2.61 -13.07 1.88
C HIS A 20 2.03 -13.88 3.06
N SER A 21 2.43 -15.15 3.25
CA SER A 21 1.96 -15.96 4.37
C SER A 21 2.44 -15.41 5.71
N PHE A 22 3.70 -14.98 5.79
CA PHE A 22 4.25 -14.35 7.01
C PHE A 22 3.52 -13.06 7.39
N ILE A 23 3.18 -12.23 6.39
CA ILE A 23 2.47 -10.97 6.61
C ILE A 23 1.01 -11.23 6.97
N ILE A 24 0.34 -12.18 6.30
CA ILE A 24 -1.04 -12.56 6.61
C ILE A 24 -1.11 -13.12 8.03
N THR A 25 -0.21 -14.03 8.41
CA THR A 25 -0.14 -14.59 9.77
C THR A 25 0.16 -13.50 10.79
N GLY A 26 1.16 -12.65 10.54
CA GLY A 26 1.51 -11.56 11.45
C GLY A 26 0.39 -10.52 11.63
N LEU A 27 -0.30 -10.12 10.57
CA LEU A 27 -1.48 -9.24 10.69
C LEU A 27 -2.66 -9.96 11.35
N SER A 28 -2.86 -11.24 11.06
CA SER A 28 -3.92 -12.05 11.67
C SER A 28 -3.71 -12.20 13.17
N GLU A 29 -2.46 -12.33 13.64
CA GLU A 29 -2.10 -12.34 15.06
C GLU A 29 -2.26 -10.95 15.69
N LEU A 30 -1.81 -9.89 15.02
CA LEU A 30 -1.91 -8.52 15.52
C LEU A 30 -3.35 -8.04 15.70
N PHE A 31 -4.24 -8.43 14.78
CA PHE A 31 -5.62 -7.96 14.77
C PHE A 31 -6.63 -9.03 15.21
N HIS A 32 -6.20 -10.26 15.50
CA HIS A 32 -7.09 -11.40 15.79
C HIS A 32 -8.17 -11.59 14.70
N LEU A 33 -7.88 -11.22 13.46
CA LEU A 33 -8.82 -11.27 12.33
C LEU A 33 -8.28 -12.24 11.28
N ASN A 34 -9.12 -13.18 10.84
CA ASN A 34 -8.80 -14.09 9.75
C ASN A 34 -8.72 -13.32 8.42
N LEU A 35 -7.51 -12.85 8.10
CA LEU A 35 -7.23 -12.16 6.84
C LEU A 35 -7.14 -13.16 5.70
N THR A 36 -8.09 -13.07 4.78
CA THR A 36 -8.05 -13.82 3.52
C THR A 36 -7.09 -13.18 2.53
N ILE A 37 -6.64 -13.96 1.55
CA ILE A 37 -5.81 -13.48 0.43
C ILE A 37 -6.45 -12.27 -0.27
N ALA A 38 -7.77 -12.26 -0.43
CA ALA A 38 -8.49 -11.11 -0.96
C ALA A 38 -8.33 -9.86 -0.07
N GLY A 39 -8.45 -10.01 1.26
CA GLY A 39 -8.23 -8.94 2.22
C GLY A 39 -6.82 -8.36 2.17
N TYR A 40 -5.80 -9.22 2.00
CA TYR A 40 -4.41 -8.80 1.83
C TYR A 40 -4.22 -7.89 0.60
N TYR A 41 -4.75 -8.29 -0.57
CA TYR A 41 -4.66 -7.47 -1.79
C TYR A 41 -5.43 -6.15 -1.66
N VAL A 42 -6.59 -6.15 -1.01
CA VAL A 42 -7.36 -4.93 -0.73
C VAL A 42 -6.56 -3.99 0.16
N LEU A 43 -5.96 -4.49 1.25
CA LEU A 43 -5.11 -3.71 2.17
C LEU A 43 -3.95 -3.04 1.44
N PHE A 44 -3.22 -3.79 0.62
CA PHE A 44 -2.10 -3.25 -0.15
C PHE A 44 -2.55 -2.26 -1.24
N GLY A 45 -3.69 -2.50 -1.88
CA GLY A 45 -4.29 -1.55 -2.81
C GLY A 45 -4.68 -0.23 -2.12
N LEU A 46 -5.25 -0.32 -0.92
CA LEU A 46 -5.62 0.83 -0.09
C LEU A 46 -4.38 1.58 0.39
N LEU A 47 -3.32 0.88 0.80
CA LEU A 47 -2.01 1.45 1.13
C LEU A 47 -1.41 2.20 -0.06
N GLY A 48 -1.42 1.59 -1.25
CA GLY A 48 -0.97 2.24 -2.49
C GLY A 48 -1.76 3.51 -2.80
N PHE A 49 -3.08 3.47 -2.61
CA PHE A 49 -3.95 4.64 -2.79
C PHE A 49 -3.65 5.76 -1.78
N ILE A 50 -3.46 5.42 -0.50
CA ILE A 50 -3.11 6.39 0.56
C ILE A 50 -1.75 7.02 0.26
N LEU A 51 -0.76 6.23 -0.14
CA LEU A 51 0.56 6.71 -0.53
C LEU A 51 0.50 7.62 -1.76
N GLU A 52 -0.32 7.29 -2.76
CA GLU A 52 -0.56 8.15 -3.93
C GLU A 52 -1.17 9.49 -3.49
N LEU A 53 -2.19 9.45 -2.64
CA LEU A 53 -2.87 10.63 -2.11
C LEU A 53 -1.91 11.53 -1.32
N MET A 54 -1.07 10.94 -0.46
CA MET A 54 -0.05 11.64 0.32
C MET A 54 1.05 12.23 -0.58
N SER A 55 1.54 11.47 -1.55
CA SER A 55 2.54 11.92 -2.53
C SER A 55 2.02 13.08 -3.37
N SER A 56 0.75 13.02 -3.77
CA SER A 56 0.08 14.08 -4.52
C SER A 56 0.00 15.39 -3.72
N LYS A 57 -0.31 15.35 -2.42
CA LYS A 57 -0.27 16.54 -1.54
C LYS A 57 1.15 17.11 -1.38
N LYS A 58 2.18 16.25 -1.31
CA LYS A 58 3.58 16.67 -1.18
C LYS A 58 4.05 17.44 -2.42
N LYS A 59 3.61 17.02 -3.62
CA LYS A 59 3.92 17.68 -4.90
C LYS A 59 3.28 19.09 -4.99
N ILE A 60 2.07 19.25 -4.46
CA ILE A 60 1.36 20.54 -4.43
C ILE A 60 2.03 21.52 -3.45
N ARG A 61 2.42 21.06 -2.26
CA ARG A 61 3.09 21.90 -1.25
C ARG A 61 4.48 22.39 -1.72
N PHE A 62 5.22 21.58 -2.48
CA PHE A 62 6.52 21.97 -3.01
C PHE A 62 6.44 23.02 -4.13
N LYS A 63 5.44 22.93 -5.02
CA LYS A 63 5.24 23.94 -6.07
C LYS A 63 4.93 25.33 -5.50
N ARG A 64 4.25 25.41 -4.35
CA ARG A 64 3.90 26.69 -3.73
C ARG A 64 5.10 27.40 -3.09
N LYS A 65 6.15 26.66 -2.68
CA LYS A 65 7.36 27.21 -2.05
C LYS A 65 8.38 27.75 -3.06
N ARG A 66 8.28 27.43 -4.35
CA ARG A 66 9.14 27.98 -5.41
C ARG A 66 8.58 29.24 -6.11
N ARG A 67 7.41 29.73 -5.69
CA ARG A 67 6.81 30.98 -6.20
C ARG A 67 6.85 32.15 -5.20
N LYS A 68 7.56 31.98 -4.09
CA LYS A 68 7.99 33.05 -3.19
C LYS A 68 9.52 33.01 -3.16
#